data_AF-A0A5D6YHW9-F1
#
_entry.id   AF-A0A5D6YHW9-F1
#
_cell.length_a   1.000
_cell.length_b   1.000
_cell.length_c   1.000
_cell.angle_alpha   90.00
_cell.angle_beta   90.00
_cell.angle_gamma   90.00
#
_symmetry.space_group_name_H-M   'P 1'
#
loop_
_entity.id
_entity.type
_entity.pdbx_description
1 polymer ?
#
loop_
_entity_poly.entity_id
_entity_poly.type
_entity_poly.pdbx_seq_one_letter_code
_entity_poly.pdbx_strand_id
1 'polypeptide(L)'
;MLDDDLLFIWPEVRISPFGVVDKRANRSQPARRTIRDLSYPAGESYCDVVAREVLRVKSASRDTDVMIQAGDAASTFLHVYIHAASMYFFAGFIPEDNA
;
A
#
# COMPACT_ATOMS: atom_id res chain seq x y z
N MET A 1 0.43 -7.16 -26.18
CA MET A 1 -0.72 -6.63 -25.43
C MET A 1 -0.14 -5.47 -24.64
N LEU A 2 -0.72 -4.27 -24.68
CA LEU A 2 -0.02 -3.03 -24.30
C LEU A 2 0.60 -3.10 -22.89
N ASP A 3 -0.05 -3.80 -21.96
CA ASP A 3 0.43 -3.97 -20.59
C ASP A 3 1.67 -4.87 -20.50
N ASP A 4 1.69 -6.00 -21.20
CA ASP A 4 2.86 -6.90 -21.26
C ASP A 4 4.06 -6.21 -21.92
N ASP A 5 3.79 -5.42 -22.97
CA ASP A 5 4.81 -4.64 -23.66
C ASP A 5 5.39 -3.56 -22.73
N LEU A 6 4.59 -3.03 -21.80
CA LEU A 6 5.00 -2.03 -20.79
C LEU A 6 5.82 -2.65 -19.66
N LEU A 7 5.47 -3.85 -19.20
CA LEU A 7 6.26 -4.63 -18.25
C LEU A 7 7.60 -5.09 -18.85
N PHE A 8 7.63 -5.35 -20.15
CA PHE A 8 8.85 -5.71 -20.86
C PHE A 8 9.86 -4.55 -20.93
N ILE A 9 9.39 -3.31 -21.13
CA ILE A 9 10.26 -2.13 -21.22
C ILE A 9 10.62 -1.50 -19.87
N TRP A 10 9.95 -1.89 -18.78
CA TRP A 10 10.19 -1.35 -17.44
C TRP A 10 10.38 -2.47 -16.40
N PRO A 11 11.51 -3.22 -16.46
CA PRO A 11 11.73 -4.41 -15.64
C PRO A 11 11.85 -4.13 -14.13
N GLU A 12 12.12 -2.89 -13.73
CA GLU A 12 12.18 -2.48 -12.33
C GLU A 12 10.78 -2.35 -11.68
N VAL A 13 9.71 -2.35 -12.47
CA VAL A 13 8.36 -2.21 -11.96
C VAL A 13 7.97 -3.41 -11.10
N ARG A 14 7.52 -3.14 -9.86
CA ARG A 14 7.03 -4.17 -8.95
C ARG A 14 5.51 -4.20 -8.99
N ILE A 15 4.97 -5.34 -9.41
CA ILE A 15 3.53 -5.59 -9.43
C ILE A 15 3.09 -6.15 -8.09
N SER A 16 2.29 -5.37 -7.36
CA SER A 16 1.65 -5.83 -6.14
C SER A 16 0.20 -6.25 -6.41
N PRO A 17 -0.28 -7.36 -5.83
CA PRO A 17 -1.70 -7.68 -5.81
C PRO A 17 -2.53 -6.55 -5.19
N PHE A 18 -3.76 -6.37 -5.66
CA PHE A 18 -4.73 -5.49 -5.03
C PHE A 18 -6.13 -6.08 -5.19
N GLY A 19 -7.06 -5.64 -4.35
CA GLY A 19 -8.44 -6.11 -4.35
C GLY A 19 -9.38 -5.07 -3.78
N VAL A 20 -10.67 -5.37 -3.79
CA VAL A 20 -11.71 -4.49 -3.22
C VAL A 20 -12.30 -5.15 -1.98
N VAL A 21 -12.32 -4.40 -0.88
CA VAL A 21 -12.95 -4.83 0.37
C VAL A 21 -14.07 -3.87 0.75
N ASP A 22 -15.15 -4.43 1.30
CA ASP A 22 -16.19 -3.61 1.93
C ASP A 22 -15.68 -3.12 3.29
N LYS A 23 -15.70 -1.80 3.51
CA LYS A 23 -15.50 -1.27 4.86
C LYS A 23 -16.76 -1.57 5.67
N ARG A 24 -16.62 -2.22 6.83
CA ARG A 24 -17.68 -2.21 7.85
C ARG A 24 -17.88 -0.77 8.34
N ALA A 25 -18.83 -0.07 7.72
CA ALA A 25 -19.32 1.23 8.17
C ALA A 25 -20.74 1.08 8.70
N ASN A 26 -21.15 2.01 9.58
CA ASN A 26 -22.55 2.16 9.96
C ASN A 26 -23.42 2.27 8.69
N ARG A 27 -24.65 1.75 8.74
CA ARG A 27 -25.51 1.37 7.59
C ARG A 27 -25.78 2.43 6.51
N SER A 28 -25.26 3.66 6.64
CA SER A 28 -25.52 4.76 5.72
C SER A 28 -24.62 4.80 4.48
N GLN A 29 -23.44 4.14 4.45
CA GLN A 29 -22.60 4.08 3.24
C GLN A 29 -21.73 2.81 3.19
N PRO A 30 -22.05 1.79 2.36
CA PRO A 30 -21.10 0.73 2.06
C PRO A 30 -19.96 1.31 1.21
N ALA A 31 -18.92 1.80 1.87
CA ALA A 31 -17.72 2.29 1.20
C ALA A 31 -16.83 1.10 0.81
N ARG A 32 -16.89 0.70 -0.47
CA ARG A 32 -15.90 -0.20 -1.08
C ARG A 32 -14.54 0.49 -1.14
N ARG A 33 -13.48 -0.28 -0.94
CA ARG A 33 -12.11 0.23 -0.87
C ARG A 33 -11.17 -0.66 -1.62
N THR A 34 -10.35 -0.06 -2.47
CA THR A 34 -9.20 -0.74 -3.04
C THR A 34 -8.14 -0.88 -1.96
N ILE A 35 -7.70 -2.11 -1.71
CA ILE A 35 -6.56 -2.45 -0.87
C ILE A 35 -5.44 -2.97 -1.76
N ARG A 36 -4.21 -2.55 -1.49
CA ARG A 36 -3.01 -3.04 -2.17
C ARG A 36 -2.20 -3.86 -1.18
N ASP A 37 -1.82 -5.06 -1.56
CA ASP A 37 -0.92 -5.88 -0.77
C ASP A 37 0.52 -5.45 -1.01
N LEU A 38 0.93 -4.41 -0.29
CA LEU A 38 2.31 -3.92 -0.30
C LEU A 38 3.27 -4.81 0.48
N SER A 39 2.81 -5.89 1.11
CA SER A 39 3.66 -6.89 1.76
C SER A 39 4.16 -7.98 0.79
N TYR A 40 3.65 -7.98 -0.45
CA TYR A 40 4.07 -8.90 -1.50
C TYR A 40 5.29 -8.38 -2.30
N PRO A 41 6.24 -9.25 -2.68
CA PRO A 41 6.43 -10.60 -2.17
C PRO A 41 7.02 -10.58 -0.74
N ALA A 42 6.72 -11.61 0.04
CA ALA A 42 7.13 -11.68 1.44
C ALA A 42 8.66 -11.57 1.60
N GLY A 43 9.12 -10.74 2.55
CA GLY A 43 10.54 -10.59 2.87
C GLY A 43 11.31 -9.58 2.01
N GLU A 44 10.71 -9.07 0.93
CA GLU A 44 11.28 -8.01 0.08
C GLU A 44 10.41 -6.74 0.08
N SER A 45 9.42 -6.69 0.97
CA SER A 45 8.42 -5.65 0.95
C SER A 45 8.95 -4.36 1.58
N TYR A 46 8.59 -3.23 0.98
CA TYR A 46 8.90 -1.92 1.55
C TYR A 46 8.26 -1.74 2.94
N CYS A 47 7.10 -2.36 3.14
CA CYS A 47 6.40 -2.37 4.42
C CYS A 47 7.24 -3.01 5.54
N ASP A 48 8.02 -4.06 5.27
CA ASP A 48 8.88 -4.69 6.28
C ASP A 48 9.99 -3.74 6.76
N VAL A 49 10.57 -2.97 5.84
CA VAL A 49 11.61 -1.98 6.15
C VAL A 49 11.04 -0.87 7.04
N VAL A 50 9.88 -0.31 6.66
CA VAL A 50 9.22 0.75 7.43
C VAL A 50 8.74 0.23 8.78
N ALA A 51 8.12 -0.95 8.84
CA ALA A 51 7.64 -1.55 10.08
C ALA A 51 8.78 -1.78 11.08
N ARG A 52 9.93 -2.28 10.61
CA ARG A 52 11.11 -2.46 11.44
C ARG A 52 11.61 -1.14 12.02
N GLU A 53 11.60 -0.07 11.23
CA GLU A 53 12.01 1.26 11.71
C GLU A 53 11.04 1.84 12.74
N VAL A 54 9.73 1.68 12.53
CA VAL A 54 8.70 2.06 13.49
C VAL A 54 8.88 1.32 14.82
N LEU A 55 9.12 0.00 14.76
CA LEU A 55 9.38 -0.81 15.95
C LEU A 55 10.68 -0.42 16.66
N ARG A 56 11.73 -0.08 15.90
CA ARG A 56 13.00 0.43 16.44
C ARG A 56 12.78 1.72 17.23
N VAL A 57 12.11 2.71 16.63
CA VAL A 57 11.79 3.99 17.30
C VAL A 57 10.94 3.75 18.55
N LYS A 58 9.92 2.89 18.46
CA LYS A 58 9.09 2.53 19.61
C LYS A 58 9.92 1.93 20.76
N SER A 59 10.89 1.07 20.47
CA SER A 59 11.77 0.48 21.50
C SER A 59 12.73 1.47 22.16
N ALA A 60 13.09 2.55 21.47
CA ALA A 60 13.97 3.61 21.99
C ALA A 60 13.21 4.59 22.89
N SER A 61 11.92 4.81 22.64
CA SER A 61 11.08 5.77 23.35
C SER A 61 10.30 5.14 24.52
N ARG A 62 10.99 4.50 25.47
CA ARG A 62 10.38 3.77 26.61
C ARG A 62 9.58 4.63 27.60
N ASP A 63 9.69 5.95 27.52
CA ASP A 63 9.12 6.89 28.51
C ASP A 63 7.90 7.66 27.99
N THR A 64 7.37 7.29 26.82
CA THR A 64 6.19 7.93 26.21
C THR A 64 5.08 6.90 26.07
N ASP A 65 3.90 7.22 26.61
CA ASP A 65 2.71 6.37 26.46
C ASP A 65 2.18 6.45 25.03
N VAL A 66 2.30 5.36 24.27
CA VAL A 66 1.89 5.28 22.87
C VAL A 66 0.49 4.69 22.79
N MET A 67 -0.51 5.57 22.72
CA MET A 67 -1.91 5.18 22.55
C MET A 67 -2.20 4.79 21.09
N ILE A 68 -2.85 3.65 20.86
CA ILE A 68 -3.25 3.20 19.52
C ILE A 68 -4.59 3.85 19.16
N GLN A 69 -4.58 4.81 18.25
CA GLN A 69 -5.81 5.32 17.67
C GLN A 69 -6.21 4.46 16.46
N ALA A 70 -7.32 3.72 16.60
CA ALA A 70 -7.93 3.03 15.47
C ALA A 70 -8.73 4.03 14.63
N GLY A 71 -8.30 4.27 13.41
CA GLY A 71 -8.95 5.19 12.49
C GLY A 71 -8.40 4.97 11.09
N ASP A 72 -9.21 5.28 10.10
CA ASP A 72 -8.77 5.25 8.71
C ASP A 72 -8.48 6.66 8.24
N ALA A 73 -7.22 6.91 7.89
CA ALA A 73 -6.75 8.18 7.36
C ALA A 73 -6.23 8.03 5.92
N ALA A 74 -6.59 6.96 5.18
CA ALA A 74 -6.04 6.70 3.85
C ALA A 74 -6.16 7.90 2.89
N SER A 75 -7.25 8.67 2.97
CA SER A 75 -7.48 9.84 2.13
C SER A 75 -6.54 11.02 2.39
N THR A 76 -5.88 11.11 3.56
CA THR A 76 -4.94 12.19 3.82
C THR A 76 -3.71 12.08 2.93
N PHE A 77 -3.31 10.87 2.57
CA PHE A 77 -2.16 10.59 1.71
C PHE A 77 -2.41 10.92 0.24
N LEU A 78 -3.66 11.14 -0.19
CA LEU A 78 -3.95 11.56 -1.58
C LEU A 78 -3.33 12.92 -1.93
N HIS A 79 -3.04 13.75 -0.92
CA HIS A 79 -2.44 15.06 -1.08
C HIS A 79 -0.92 15.05 -0.91
N VAL A 80 -0.31 13.88 -0.70
CA VAL A 80 1.14 13.71 -0.57
C VAL A 80 1.67 13.08 -1.84
N TYR A 81 2.59 13.77 -2.51
CA TYR A 81 3.18 13.26 -3.74
C TYR A 81 4.19 12.14 -3.45
N ILE A 82 4.15 11.09 -4.27
CA ILE A 82 5.16 10.04 -4.29
C ILE A 82 6.36 10.58 -5.09
N HIS A 83 7.56 10.42 -4.55
CA HIS A 83 8.78 10.80 -5.26
C HIS A 83 8.91 9.97 -6.55
N ALA A 84 9.29 10.59 -7.67
CA ALA A 84 9.30 9.94 -8.98
C ALA A 84 10.19 8.67 -8.99
N ALA A 85 11.32 8.70 -8.30
CA ALA A 85 12.22 7.54 -8.17
C ALA A 85 11.65 6.40 -7.31
N SER A 86 10.46 6.55 -6.73
CA SER A 86 9.78 5.52 -5.93
C SER A 86 8.51 5.00 -6.61
N MET A 87 8.10 5.55 -7.76
CA MET A 87 6.84 5.20 -8.43
C MET A 87 6.77 3.72 -8.84
N TYR A 88 7.91 3.12 -9.20
CA TYR A 88 7.97 1.73 -9.67
C TYR A 88 7.54 0.69 -8.61
N PHE A 89 7.42 1.08 -7.34
CA PHE A 89 6.94 0.20 -6.26
C PHE A 89 5.41 0.09 -6.17
N PHE A 90 4.65 0.95 -6.84
CA PHE A 90 3.21 1.10 -6.61
C PHE A 90 2.34 0.64 -7.78
N ALA A 91 2.90 -0.14 -8.72
CA ALA A 91 2.17 -0.63 -9.87
C ALA A 91 1.24 -1.80 -9.51
N GLY A 92 0.07 -1.85 -10.15
CA GLY A 92 -0.87 -2.98 -10.08
C GLY A 92 -1.24 -3.42 -11.49
N PHE A 93 -1.69 -4.65 -11.63
CA PHE A 93 -2.11 -5.24 -12.91
C PHE A 93 -3.59 -5.63 -12.87
N ILE A 94 -4.39 -5.11 -13.82
CA ILE A 94 -5.77 -5.54 -14.07
C ILE A 94 -5.74 -6.33 -15.39
N PRO A 95 -6.02 -7.64 -15.38
CA PRO A 95 -6.15 -8.39 -16.63
C PRO A 95 -7.28 -7.81 -17.49
N GLU A 96 -7.12 -7.81 -18.82
CA GLU A 96 -8.14 -7.27 -19.74
C GLU A 96 -9.53 -7.92 -19.54
N ASP A 97 -9.57 -9.21 -19.22
CA ASP A 97 -10.81 -9.96 -18.94
C ASP A 97 -11.55 -9.46 -17.67
N ASN A 98 -10.89 -8.65 -16.85
CA ASN A 98 -11.39 -8.10 -15.58
C ASN A 98 -11.44 -6.56 -15.56
N ALA A 99 -11.24 -5.90 -16.71
CA ALA A 99 -11.24 -4.44 -16.87
C ALA A 99 -12.64 -3.87 -17.16
#